data_AF-A0A718U1M5-F1
#
_entry.id   AF-A0A718U1M5-F1
#
_cell.length_a   1.000
_cell.length_b   1.000
_cell.length_c   1.000
_cell.angle_alpha   90.00
_cell.angle_beta   90.00
_cell.angle_gamma   90.00
#
_symmetry.space_group_name_H-M   'P 1'
#
loop_
_entity.id
_entity.type
_entity.pdbx_description
1 polymer ?
#
loop_
_entity_poly.entity_id
_entity_poly.type
_entity_poly.pdbx_seq_one_letter_code
_entity_poly.pdbx_strand_id
1 'polypeptide(L)'
;MSVKITGLDKMQKQLKEVERATEALNGSYDVHFDANDPVSIENAIQEAYSMVYERASGYATNPMVSPLIEHMKENLRQQILDRAEQQRQESGQDGN
;
A
#
# COMPACT_ATOMS: atom_id res chain seq x y z
N MET A 1 17.60 30.19 -29.34
CA MET A 1 17.86 29.83 -27.93
C MET A 1 17.09 28.56 -27.62
N SER A 2 17.77 27.41 -27.61
CA SER A 2 17.14 26.13 -27.31
C SER A 2 16.98 26.04 -25.80
N VAL A 3 15.79 26.34 -25.29
CA VAL A 3 15.45 26.11 -23.88
C VAL A 3 15.52 24.60 -23.68
N LYS A 4 16.68 24.12 -23.22
CA LYS A 4 16.84 22.72 -22.81
C LYS A 4 15.69 22.43 -21.87
N ILE A 5 14.87 21.48 -22.23
CA ILE A 5 13.65 21.14 -21.50
C ILE A 5 14.04 20.29 -20.28
N THR A 6 14.92 20.83 -19.43
CA THR A 6 15.45 20.17 -18.23
C THR A 6 14.31 19.77 -17.29
N GLY A 7 13.19 20.49 -17.34
CA GLY A 7 11.96 20.13 -16.64
C GLY A 7 11.33 18.81 -17.11
N LEU A 8 11.36 18.50 -18.41
CA LEU A 8 10.79 17.25 -18.94
C LEU A 8 11.62 16.03 -18.55
N ASP A 9 12.95 16.14 -18.47
CA ASP A 9 13.83 15.05 -18.02
C ASP A 9 13.56 14.69 -16.55
N LYS A 10 13.40 15.70 -15.69
CA LYS A 10 13.06 15.50 -14.28
C LYS A 10 11.69 14.85 -14.13
N MET A 11 10.68 15.32 -14.87
CA MET A 11 9.34 14.74 -14.85
C MET A 11 9.34 13.26 -15.30
N GLN A 12 10.08 12.92 -16.36
CA GLN A 12 10.21 11.53 -16.81
C GLN A 12 10.86 10.63 -15.75
N LYS A 13 11.93 11.10 -15.09
CA LYS A 13 12.53 10.36 -13.98
C LYS A 13 11.53 10.15 -12.86
N GLN A 14 10.78 11.19 -12.50
CA GLN A 14 9.81 11.10 -11.42
C GLN A 14 8.69 10.11 -11.73
N LEU A 15 8.19 10.12 -12.97
CA LEU A 15 7.15 9.19 -13.41
C LEU A 15 7.64 7.74 -13.40
N LYS A 16 8.88 7.52 -13.83
CA LYS A 16 9.49 6.18 -13.86
C LYS A 16 9.72 5.62 -12.46
N GLU A 17 10.06 6.46 -11.49
CA GLU A 17 10.13 6.07 -10.07
C GLU A 17 8.75 5.75 -9.51
N VAL A 18 7.72 6.51 -9.89
CA VAL A 18 6.32 6.24 -9.53
C VAL A 18 5.84 4.90 -10.08
N GLU A 19 6.09 4.61 -11.36
CA GLU A 19 5.73 3.33 -11.97
C GLU A 19 6.40 2.16 -11.22
N ARG A 20 7.71 2.26 -10.98
CA ARG A 20 8.46 1.23 -10.24
C ARG A 20 7.99 1.07 -8.80
N ALA A 21 7.71 2.17 -8.11
CA ALA A 21 7.16 2.12 -6.77
C ALA A 21 5.80 1.42 -6.78
N THR A 22 4.93 1.76 -7.73
CA THR A 22 3.61 1.14 -7.87
C THR A 22 3.72 -0.34 -8.20
N GLU A 23 4.62 -0.76 -9.10
CA GLU A 23 4.87 -2.17 -9.40
C GLU A 23 5.40 -2.93 -8.18
N ALA A 24 6.36 -2.34 -7.45
CA ALA A 24 6.89 -2.92 -6.22
C ALA A 24 5.81 -3.01 -5.12
N LEU A 25 4.92 -2.02 -5.07
CA LEU A 25 3.83 -1.94 -4.11
C LEU A 25 2.63 -2.82 -4.49
N ASN A 26 2.44 -3.16 -5.76
CA ASN A 26 1.35 -4.02 -6.22
C ASN A 26 1.64 -5.52 -6.02
N GLY A 27 2.82 -5.87 -5.50
CA GLY A 27 3.14 -7.25 -5.13
C GLY A 27 2.26 -7.74 -3.99
N SER A 28 1.96 -9.04 -3.96
CA SER A 28 1.17 -9.66 -2.90
C SER A 28 1.77 -9.37 -1.52
N TYR A 29 0.93 -8.88 -0.60
CA TYR A 29 1.23 -8.79 0.82
C TYR A 29 0.56 -9.98 1.48
N ASP A 30 1.37 -10.97 1.85
CA ASP A 30 0.91 -12.07 2.68
C ASP A 30 0.86 -11.55 4.11
N VAL A 31 -0.30 -11.07 4.52
CA VAL A 31 -0.58 -10.61 5.90
C VAL A 31 -1.55 -11.59 6.52
N HIS A 32 -1.12 -12.22 7.61
CA HIS A 32 -1.99 -13.05 8.44
C HIS A 32 -2.61 -12.21 9.55
N PHE A 33 -3.92 -12.34 9.73
CA PHE A 33 -4.65 -11.75 10.84
C PHE A 33 -5.82 -12.65 11.25
N ASP A 34 -6.18 -12.57 12.52
CA ASP A 34 -7.38 -13.17 13.06
C ASP A 34 -8.53 -12.17 13.02
N ALA A 35 -9.57 -12.46 12.25
CA ALA A 35 -10.76 -11.62 12.17
C ALA A 35 -11.52 -11.47 13.50
N ASN A 36 -11.33 -12.43 14.42
CA ASN A 36 -11.95 -12.43 15.76
C ASN A 36 -11.16 -11.62 16.78
N ASP A 37 -9.90 -11.27 16.48
CA ASP A 37 -9.03 -10.54 17.40
C ASP A 37 -8.72 -9.15 16.85
N PRO A 38 -9.20 -8.07 17.50
CA PRO A 38 -8.96 -6.71 17.03
C PRO A 38 -7.46 -6.35 17.03
N VAL A 39 -6.66 -6.93 17.93
CA VAL A 39 -5.22 -6.68 18.02
C VAL A 39 -4.48 -7.33 16.85
N SER A 40 -4.86 -8.55 16.45
CA SER A 40 -4.31 -9.20 15.25
C SER A 40 -4.60 -8.39 13.98
N ILE A 41 -5.81 -7.84 13.83
CA ILE A 41 -6.17 -6.98 12.69
C ILE A 41 -5.29 -5.72 12.65
N GLU A 42 -5.14 -5.04 13.78
CA GLU A 42 -4.28 -3.84 13.87
C GLU A 42 -2.81 -4.15 13.57
N ASN A 43 -2.30 -5.29 14.06
CA ASN A 43 -0.94 -5.75 13.76
C ASN A 43 -0.74 -6.00 12.27
N ALA A 44 -1.67 -6.66 11.59
CA ALA A 44 -1.57 -6.88 10.14
C ALA A 44 -1.63 -5.58 9.35
N ILE A 45 -2.43 -4.61 9.77
CA ILE A 45 -2.45 -3.27 9.14
C ILE A 45 -1.08 -2.60 9.31
N GLN A 46 -0.51 -2.61 10.52
CA GLN A 46 0.83 -2.06 10.78
C GLN A 46 1.93 -2.79 9.99
N GLU A 47 1.85 -4.11 9.88
CA GLU A 47 2.80 -4.91 9.13
C GLU A 47 2.72 -4.61 7.63
N ALA A 48 1.51 -4.56 7.08
CA ALA A 48 1.28 -4.12 5.70
C ALA A 48 1.83 -2.70 5.46
N TYR A 49 1.65 -1.80 6.41
CA TYR A 49 2.16 -0.43 6.33
C TYR A 49 3.68 -0.37 6.32
N SER A 50 4.33 -1.15 7.18
CA SER A 50 5.78 -1.27 7.20
C SER A 50 6.30 -1.87 5.90
N MET A 51 5.69 -2.93 5.38
CA MET A 51 6.09 -3.54 4.11
C MET A 51 5.99 -2.56 2.93
N VAL A 52 4.88 -1.82 2.85
CA VAL A 52 4.69 -0.76 1.85
C VAL A 52 5.76 0.31 2.03
N TYR A 53 5.98 0.79 3.26
CA TYR A 53 6.95 1.83 3.53
C TYR A 53 8.37 1.38 3.20
N GLU A 54 8.77 0.16 3.55
CA GLU A 54 10.09 -0.39 3.23
C GLU A 54 10.29 -0.53 1.71
N ARG A 55 9.32 -1.11 0.99
CA ARG A 55 9.37 -1.25 -0.47
C ARG A 55 9.40 0.10 -1.17
N ALA A 56 8.66 1.08 -0.64
CA ALA A 56 8.58 2.41 -1.23
C ALA A 56 9.63 3.38 -0.67
N SER A 57 10.35 3.06 0.41
CA SER A 57 11.36 3.94 1.02
C SER A 57 12.48 4.26 0.04
N GLY A 58 12.81 3.33 -0.87
CA GLY A 58 13.75 3.57 -1.96
C GLY A 58 13.28 4.61 -2.99
N TYR A 59 11.98 4.91 -3.01
CA TYR A 59 11.33 5.85 -3.92
C TYR A 59 10.67 7.04 -3.18
N ALA A 60 10.62 7.02 -1.85
CA ALA A 60 9.99 8.04 -1.00
C ALA A 60 10.67 9.42 -1.09
N THR A 61 11.90 9.47 -1.64
CA THR A 61 12.57 10.71 -2.02
C THR A 61 11.85 11.48 -3.13
N ASN A 62 10.95 10.82 -3.86
CA ASN A 62 10.17 11.45 -4.90
C ASN A 62 8.82 11.96 -4.35
N PRO A 63 8.53 13.27 -4.48
CA PRO A 63 7.30 13.86 -3.95
C PRO A 63 6.02 13.32 -4.60
N MET A 64 6.12 12.67 -5.78
CA MET A 64 4.98 12.03 -6.44
C MET A 64 4.66 10.64 -5.83
N VAL A 65 5.63 10.02 -5.15
CA VAL A 65 5.48 8.67 -4.57
C VAL A 65 4.90 8.73 -3.16
N SER A 66 5.22 9.75 -2.36
CA SER A 66 4.61 9.95 -1.03
C SER A 66 3.08 9.80 -1.01
N PRO A 67 2.30 10.50 -1.85
CA PRO A 67 0.84 10.35 -1.83
C PRO A 67 0.38 8.95 -2.27
N LEU A 68 1.14 8.25 -3.12
CA LEU A 68 0.83 6.87 -3.52
C LEU A 68 1.03 5.90 -2.36
N ILE A 69 2.10 6.08 -1.59
CA ILE A 69 2.36 5.28 -0.37
C ILE A 69 1.20 5.44 0.61
N GLU A 70 0.79 6.68 0.88
CA GLU A 70 -0.32 6.96 1.79
C GLU A 70 -1.63 6.36 1.31
N HIS A 71 -1.96 6.53 0.02
CA HIS A 71 -3.14 5.93 -0.58
C HIS A 71 -3.12 4.40 -0.51
N MET A 72 -1.95 3.78 -0.69
CA MET A 72 -1.82 2.32 -0.64
C MET A 72 -1.94 1.75 0.76
N LYS A 73 -1.39 2.44 1.75
CA LYS A 73 -1.61 2.14 3.17
C LYS A 73 -3.11 2.18 3.48
N GLU A 74 -3.78 3.29 3.16
CA GLU A 74 -5.20 3.42 3.45
C GLU A 74 -6.05 2.34 2.75
N ASN A 75 -5.73 2.02 1.48
CA ASN A 75 -6.40 0.96 0.75
C ASN A 75 -6.19 -0.42 1.38
N LEU A 76 -4.96 -0.77 1.78
CA LEU A 76 -4.67 -2.03 2.47
C LEU A 76 -5.40 -2.14 3.80
N ARG A 77 -5.44 -1.05 4.57
CA ARG A 77 -6.20 -1.01 5.83
C ARG A 77 -7.67 -1.31 5.59
N GLN A 78 -8.28 -0.66 4.60
CA GLN A 78 -9.68 -0.92 4.26
C GLN A 78 -9.90 -2.36 3.80
N GLN A 79 -9.02 -2.91 2.95
CA GLN A 79 -9.11 -4.31 2.52
C GLN A 79 -8.98 -5.31 3.69
N ILE A 80 -8.07 -5.06 4.64
CA ILE A 80 -7.90 -5.92 5.82
C ILE A 80 -9.15 -5.85 6.70
N LEU A 81 -9.69 -4.65 6.93
CA LEU A 81 -10.91 -4.47 7.71
C LEU A 81 -12.10 -5.18 7.05
N ASP A 82 -12.29 -4.96 5.74
CA ASP A 82 -13.35 -5.60 4.96
C ASP A 82 -13.25 -7.13 4.99
N ARG A 83 -12.05 -7.69 4.79
CA ARG A 83 -11.81 -9.13 4.93
C ARG A 83 -12.07 -9.63 6.35
N ALA A 84 -11.66 -8.88 7.37
CA ALA A 84 -11.91 -9.25 8.76
C ALA A 84 -13.40 -9.20 9.11
N GLU A 85 -14.17 -8.28 8.52
CA GLU A 85 -15.63 -8.23 8.65
C GLU A 85 -16.28 -9.41 7.92
N GLN A 86 -15.88 -9.69 6.67
CA GLN A 86 -16.37 -10.84 5.90
C GLN A 86 -16.11 -12.16 6.62
N GLN A 87 -14.88 -12.37 7.07
CA GLN A 87 -14.48 -13.60 7.75
C GLN A 87 -15.22 -13.77 9.09
N ARG A 88 -15.52 -12.67 9.81
CA ARG A 88 -16.41 -12.68 10.98
C ARG A 88 -17.85 -13.03 10.61
N GLN A 89 -18.37 -12.46 9.52
CA GLN A 89 -19.72 -12.75 9.04
C GLN A 89 -19.87 -14.20 8.60
N GLU A 90 -18.89 -14.77 7.89
CA GLU A 90 -18.88 -16.17 7.45
C GLU A 90 -18.72 -17.12 8.65
N SER A 91 -17.79 -16.82 9.57
CA SER A 91 -17.59 -17.62 10.79
C SER A 91 -18.80 -17.59 11.73
N GLY A 92 -19.61 -16.52 11.67
CA GLY A 92 -20.87 -16.37 12.40
C GLY A 92 -22.10 -16.90 11.67
N GLN A 93 -22.01 -17.28 10.40
CA GLN A 93 -23.13 -17.74 9.57
C GLN A 93 -23.27 -19.27 9.46
N ASP A 94 -22.32 -20.05 9.98
CA ASP A 94 -22.40 -21.53 10.01
C ASP A 94 -23.28 -22.06 11.16
N GLY A 95 -24.29 -21.29 11.56
CA GLY A 95 -25.17 -21.56 12.71
C GLY A 95 -26.64 -21.31 12.42
N ASN A 96 -27.20 -21.90 11.36
CA ASN A 96 -28.65 -22.05 11.21
C ASN A 96 -29.03 -23.43 10.65
#